data_AF-A0A5J4PZ67-F1
#
_entry.id   AF-A0A5J4PZ67-F1
#
_cell.length_a   1.000
_cell.length_b   1.000
_cell.length_c   1.000
_cell.angle_alpha   90.00
_cell.angle_beta   90.00
_cell.angle_gamma   90.00
#
_symmetry.space_group_name_H-M   'P 1'
#
loop_
_entity.id
_entity.type
_entity.pdbx_description
1 polymer ?
#
loop_
_entity_poly.entity_id
_entity_poly.type
_entity_poly.pdbx_seq_one_letter_code
_entity_poly.pdbx_strand_id
1 'polypeptide(L)'
;MFFLGCFVGYLLVFPMTLRFLAGYQLSDMIKNQISLDSYMDNFLMLIFIMGIVFELPLLSWLLSKLGLLNRSFFKKYRRHAVVALLILSAVITPSGDPFTLSVVFIPLYLLYELSSFFVKAAPKEENEDVELEEDGI
;
A
#
# COMPACT_ATOMS: atom_id res chain seq x y z
N MET A 1 -13.12 5.47 3.76
CA MET A 1 -12.56 4.80 2.56
C MET A 1 -12.57 3.27 2.69
N PHE A 2 -12.70 2.77 3.91
CA PHE A 2 -12.71 1.36 4.29
C PHE A 2 -13.63 0.47 3.45
N PHE A 3 -14.92 0.81 3.33
CA PHE A 3 -15.86 0.00 2.53
C PHE A 3 -15.46 -0.10 1.05
N LEU A 4 -14.87 0.95 0.48
CA LEU A 4 -14.33 0.92 -0.88
C LEU A 4 -13.13 -0.04 -0.96
N GLY A 5 -12.28 -0.06 0.07
CA GLY A 5 -11.19 -1.03 0.18
C GLY A 5 -11.67 -2.46 0.31
N CYS A 6 -12.69 -2.72 1.13
CA CYS A 6 -13.32 -4.03 1.22
C CYS A 6 -13.92 -4.46 -0.12
N PHE A 7 -14.55 -3.54 -0.85
CA PHE A 7 -15.13 -3.79 -2.16
C PHE A 7 -14.05 -4.15 -3.20
N VAL A 8 -12.94 -3.42 -3.24
CA VAL A 8 -11.79 -3.72 -4.12
C VAL A 8 -11.13 -5.04 -3.71
N GLY A 9 -10.97 -5.29 -2.41
CA GLY A 9 -10.46 -6.55 -1.89
C GLY A 9 -11.31 -7.74 -2.32
N TYR A 10 -12.64 -7.61 -2.24
CA TYR A 10 -13.60 -8.66 -2.59
C TYR A 10 -13.72 -8.91 -4.10
N LEU A 11 -13.79 -7.85 -4.93
CA LEU A 11 -14.05 -8.01 -6.37
C LEU A 11 -12.81 -8.14 -7.24
N LEU A 12 -11.67 -7.58 -6.84
CA LEU A 12 -10.45 -7.59 -7.65
C LEU A 12 -9.41 -8.52 -7.05
N VAL A 13 -8.99 -8.25 -5.81
CA VAL A 13 -7.79 -8.89 -5.25
C VAL A 13 -8.06 -10.35 -4.91
N PHE A 14 -9.11 -10.64 -4.16
CA PHE A 14 -9.45 -11.99 -3.74
C PHE A 14 -9.69 -12.98 -4.90
N PRO A 15 -10.53 -12.70 -5.92
CA PRO A 15 -10.73 -13.63 -7.02
C PRO A 15 -9.47 -13.83 -7.88
N MET A 16 -8.60 -12.82 -8.01
CA MET A 16 -7.32 -13.00 -8.69
C MET A 16 -6.38 -13.91 -7.89
N THR A 17 -6.27 -13.69 -6.57
CA THR A 17 -5.47 -14.53 -5.68
C THR A 17 -5.97 -15.97 -5.66
N LEU A 18 -7.29 -16.18 -5.56
CA LEU A 18 -7.86 -17.53 -5.58
C LEU A 18 -7.70 -18.24 -6.92
N ARG A 19 -7.85 -17.54 -8.05
CA ARG A 19 -7.65 -18.14 -9.37
C ARG A 19 -6.23 -18.62 -9.54
N PHE A 20 -5.26 -17.83 -9.07
CA PHE A 20 -3.88 -18.26 -9.03
C PHE A 20 -3.71 -19.45 -8.09
N LEU A 21 -4.17 -19.33 -6.84
CA LEU A 21 -3.98 -20.37 -5.84
C LEU A 21 -4.61 -21.69 -6.27
N ALA A 22 -5.83 -21.70 -6.80
CA ALA A 22 -6.54 -22.88 -7.28
C ALA A 22 -5.96 -23.44 -8.60
N GLY A 23 -5.45 -22.57 -9.47
CA GLY A 23 -4.84 -22.96 -10.75
C GLY A 23 -3.37 -23.38 -10.64
N TYR A 24 -2.72 -23.10 -9.51
CA TYR A 24 -1.30 -23.40 -9.30
C TYR A 24 -1.11 -24.89 -8.98
N GLN A 25 -0.58 -25.64 -9.94
CA GLN A 25 -0.19 -27.04 -9.78
C GLN A 25 1.31 -27.19 -9.97
N LEU A 26 2.02 -27.61 -8.91
CA LEU A 26 3.46 -27.86 -8.94
C LEU A 26 3.81 -29.20 -9.58
N SER A 27 2.92 -30.18 -9.50
CA SER A 27 3.05 -31.54 -10.05
C SER A 27 1.72 -32.29 -9.90
N ASP A 28 1.41 -33.22 -10.81
CA ASP A 28 0.23 -34.12 -10.72
C ASP A 28 0.18 -34.94 -9.41
N MET A 29 1.32 -35.06 -8.70
CA MET A 29 1.42 -35.77 -7.43
C MET A 29 0.99 -34.94 -6.20
N ILE A 30 0.97 -33.61 -6.28
CA ILE A 30 0.57 -32.74 -5.16
C ILE A 30 -0.80 -32.14 -5.47
N LYS A 31 -1.86 -32.77 -4.97
CA LYS A 31 -3.20 -32.21 -5.06
C LYS A 31 -3.30 -30.98 -4.17
N ASN A 32 -3.61 -29.84 -4.77
CA ASN A 32 -3.92 -28.63 -4.04
C ASN A 32 -5.23 -28.82 -3.27
N GLN A 33 -5.12 -29.07 -1.96
CA GLN A 33 -6.26 -29.21 -1.06
C GLN A 33 -6.43 -27.91 -0.28
N ILE A 34 -7.16 -26.97 -0.86
CA ILE A 34 -7.57 -25.75 -0.15
C ILE A 34 -8.67 -26.16 0.84
N SER A 35 -8.37 -26.13 2.14
CA SER A 35 -9.38 -26.33 3.18
C SER A 35 -10.31 -25.13 3.27
N LEU A 36 -11.55 -25.35 3.69
CA LEU A 36 -12.53 -24.27 3.90
C LEU A 36 -12.03 -23.26 4.95
N ASP A 37 -11.37 -23.73 6.00
CA ASP A 37 -10.83 -22.85 7.04
C ASP A 37 -9.76 -21.91 6.48
N SER A 38 -8.78 -22.45 5.73
CA SER A 38 -7.74 -21.63 5.09
C SER A 38 -8.34 -20.67 4.06
N TYR A 39 -9.35 -21.09 3.32
CA TYR A 39 -10.08 -20.21 2.40
C TYR A 39 -10.72 -19.02 3.13
N MET A 40 -11.44 -19.28 4.22
CA MET A 40 -12.15 -18.26 4.99
C MET A 40 -11.18 -17.32 5.71
N ASP A 41 -10.08 -17.84 6.26
CA ASP A 41 -9.05 -17.02 6.91
C ASP A 41 -8.39 -16.08 5.91
N ASN A 42 -8.00 -16.60 4.73
CA ASN A 42 -7.41 -15.79 3.66
C ASN A 42 -8.40 -14.73 3.16
N PHE A 43 -9.67 -15.10 3.00
CA PHE A 43 -10.74 -14.18 2.60
C PHE A 43 -10.91 -13.02 3.58
N LEU A 44 -11.07 -13.34 4.87
CA LEU A 44 -11.27 -12.34 5.92
C LEU A 44 -10.05 -11.44 6.05
N MET A 45 -8.85 -12.03 6.06
CA MET A 45 -7.59 -11.30 6.18
C MET A 45 -7.39 -10.32 5.01
N LEU A 46 -7.55 -10.78 3.76
CA LEU A 46 -7.38 -9.94 2.58
C LEU A 46 -8.34 -8.76 2.56
N ILE A 47 -9.63 -9.02 2.81
CA ILE A 47 -10.65 -7.96 2.78
C ILE A 47 -10.42 -6.97 3.90
N PHE A 48 -10.14 -7.45 5.10
CA PHE A 48 -9.93 -6.59 6.26
C PHE A 48 -8.70 -5.69 6.10
N ILE A 49 -7.56 -6.26 5.70
CA ILE A 49 -6.33 -5.48 5.50
C ILE A 49 -6.50 -4.51 4.33
N MET A 50 -7.14 -4.93 3.22
CA MET A 50 -7.40 -4.02 2.11
C MET A 50 -8.30 -2.85 2.54
N GLY A 51 -9.30 -3.09 3.39
CA GLY A 51 -10.08 -2.04 4.02
C GLY A 51 -9.23 -1.05 4.83
N ILE A 52 -8.33 -1.55 5.67
CA ILE A 52 -7.42 -0.72 6.48
C ILE A 52 -6.48 0.11 5.59
N VAL A 53 -5.88 -0.49 4.57
CA VAL A 53 -4.95 0.22 3.68
C VAL A 53 -5.67 1.32 2.91
N PHE A 54 -6.92 1.11 2.52
CA PHE A 54 -7.70 2.17 1.88
C PHE A 54 -7.91 3.41 2.76
N GLU A 55 -7.63 3.36 4.07
CA GLU A 55 -7.62 4.55 4.92
C GLU A 55 -6.31 5.37 4.81
N LEU A 56 -5.25 4.85 4.18
CA LEU A 56 -3.97 5.57 3.99
C LEU A 56 -4.11 6.93 3.30
N PRO A 57 -4.92 7.13 2.26
CA PRO A 57 -5.11 8.45 1.62
C PRO A 57 -5.77 9.46 2.56
N LEU A 58 -6.77 9.01 3.32
CA LEU A 58 -7.49 9.86 4.28
C LEU A 58 -6.58 10.23 5.46
N LEU A 59 -5.82 9.26 5.97
CA LEU A 59 -4.83 9.47 7.03
C LEU A 59 -3.72 10.42 6.57
N SER A 60 -3.17 10.21 5.38
CA SER A 60 -2.11 11.07 4.79
C SER A 60 -2.59 12.50 4.60
N TRP A 61 -3.83 12.68 4.12
CA TRP A 61 -4.45 14.00 3.98
C TRP A 61 -4.63 14.70 5.32
N LEU A 62 -5.09 13.98 6.35
CA LEU A 62 -5.25 14.53 7.70
C LEU A 62 -3.91 14.98 8.29
N LEU A 63 -2.87 14.15 8.21
CA LEU A 63 -1.53 14.47 8.69
C LEU A 63 -0.91 15.64 7.91
N SER A 64 -1.22 15.78 6.62
CA SER A 64 -0.81 16.94 5.82
C SER A 64 -1.48 18.23 6.29
N LYS A 65 -2.77 18.17 6.66
CA LYS A 65 -3.47 19.33 7.23
C LYS A 65 -2.87 19.77 8.57
N LEU A 66 -2.29 18.85 9.33
CA LEU A 66 -1.56 19.13 10.57
C LEU A 66 -0.12 19.64 10.34
N GLY A 67 0.35 19.71 9.08
CA GLY A 67 1.70 20.14 8.74
C GLY A 67 2.79 19.06 8.91
N LEU A 68 2.42 17.83 9.29
CA LEU A 68 3.37 16.74 9.52
C LEU A 68 3.80 16.04 8.21
N LEU A 69 2.97 16.12 7.16
CA LEU A 69 3.23 15.47 5.87
C LEU A 69 3.16 16.46 4.71
N ASN A 70 4.25 16.53 3.96
CA ASN A 70 4.40 17.33 2.75
C ASN A 70 4.62 16.44 1.52
N ARG A 71 4.28 16.93 0.33
CA ARG A 71 4.51 16.20 -0.93
C ARG A 71 5.99 15.84 -1.18
N SER A 72 6.92 16.64 -0.67
CA SER A 72 8.37 16.37 -0.72
C SER A 72 8.74 15.10 0.08
N PHE A 73 8.07 14.86 1.22
CA PHE A 73 8.27 13.67 2.05
C PHE A 73 7.95 12.39 1.27
N PHE A 74 6.81 12.35 0.58
CA PHE A 74 6.45 11.22 -0.27
C PHE A 74 7.52 10.96 -1.36
N LYS A 75 8.01 12.00 -2.04
CA LYS A 75 9.06 11.84 -3.06
C LYS A 75 10.39 11.34 -2.47
N LYS A 76 10.81 11.89 -1.33
CA LYS A 76 12.07 11.51 -0.65
C LYS A 76 12.05 10.05 -0.18
N TYR A 77 10.92 9.59 0.36
CA TYR A 77 10.78 8.25 0.93
C TYR A 77 10.21 7.21 -0.03
N ARG A 78 10.05 7.51 -1.33
CA ARG A 78 9.52 6.58 -2.34
C ARG A 78 10.18 5.19 -2.31
N ARG A 79 11.51 5.14 -2.23
CA ARG A 79 12.25 3.86 -2.20
C ARG A 79 11.94 3.04 -0.94
N HIS A 80 11.81 3.71 0.20
CA HIS A 80 11.46 3.06 1.47
C HIS A 80 9.99 2.58 1.48
N ALA A 81 9.09 3.39 0.91
CA ALA A 81 7.68 3.05 0.78
C ALA A 81 7.49 1.80 -0.09
N VAL A 82 8.18 1.70 -1.22
CA VAL A 82 8.13 0.49 -2.08
C VAL A 82 8.51 -0.76 -1.29
N VAL A 83 9.61 -0.73 -0.53
CA VAL A 83 10.06 -1.88 0.28
C VAL A 83 9.04 -2.21 1.38
N ALA A 84 8.54 -1.20 2.10
CA ALA A 84 7.54 -1.40 3.15
C ALA A 84 6.24 -1.99 2.61
N LEU A 85 5.76 -1.51 1.45
CA LEU A 85 4.56 -2.03 0.80
C LEU A 85 4.77 -3.46 0.25
N LEU A 86 5.97 -3.78 -0.21
CA LEU A 86 6.35 -5.14 -0.61
C LEU A 86 6.29 -6.11 0.57
N ILE A 87 6.88 -5.72 1.71
CA ILE A 87 6.82 -6.50 2.95
C ILE A 87 5.37 -6.67 3.40
N LEU A 88 4.58 -5.59 3.39
CA LEU A 88 3.17 -5.64 3.75
C LEU A 88 2.39 -6.58 2.82
N SER A 89 2.65 -6.52 1.51
CA SER A 89 2.03 -7.42 0.52
C SER A 89 2.38 -8.88 0.80
N ALA A 90 3.64 -9.17 1.14
CA ALA A 90 4.09 -10.52 1.46
C ALA A 90 3.44 -11.07 2.74
N VAL A 91 3.15 -10.22 3.73
CA VAL A 91 2.42 -10.62 4.95
C VAL A 91 0.94 -10.90 4.66
N ILE A 92 0.32 -10.13 3.77
CA ILE A 92 -1.09 -10.31 3.38
C ILE A 92 -1.28 -11.56 2.51
N THR A 93 -0.27 -11.91 1.71
CA THR A 93 -0.39 -12.92 0.67
C THR A 93 0.04 -14.30 1.18
N PRO A 94 -0.87 -15.29 1.27
CA PRO A 94 -0.57 -16.59 1.89
C PRO A 94 0.46 -17.42 1.12
N SER A 95 0.50 -17.31 -0.22
CA SER A 95 1.37 -18.12 -1.07
C SER A 95 2.75 -17.49 -1.31
N GLY A 96 2.94 -16.19 -1.00
CA GLY A 96 4.22 -15.48 -1.12
C GLY A 96 4.85 -15.49 -2.53
N ASP A 97 4.12 -15.92 -3.56
CA ASP A 97 4.63 -16.03 -4.92
C ASP A 97 4.63 -14.66 -5.63
N PRO A 98 5.49 -14.44 -6.63
CA PRO A 98 5.61 -13.14 -7.30
C PRO A 98 4.31 -12.65 -7.97
N PHE A 99 3.43 -13.55 -8.39
CA PHE A 99 2.20 -13.18 -9.09
C PHE A 99 1.15 -12.64 -8.10
N THR A 100 0.79 -13.41 -7.08
CA THR A 100 -0.18 -12.99 -6.06
C THR A 100 0.35 -11.82 -5.25
N LEU A 101 1.66 -11.78 -4.98
CA LEU A 101 2.30 -10.63 -4.34
C LEU A 101 2.11 -9.37 -5.19
N SER A 102 2.31 -9.45 -6.51
CA SER A 102 2.11 -8.30 -7.41
C SER A 102 0.64 -7.86 -7.45
N VAL A 103 -0.30 -8.81 -7.43
CA VAL A 103 -1.75 -8.54 -7.40
C VAL A 103 -2.15 -7.72 -6.17
N VAL A 104 -1.53 -7.96 -5.01
CA VAL A 104 -1.75 -7.18 -3.79
C VAL A 104 -0.92 -5.90 -3.80
N PHE A 105 0.34 -5.95 -4.24
CA PHE A 105 1.25 -4.81 -4.22
C PHE A 105 0.79 -3.65 -5.12
N ILE A 106 0.30 -3.94 -6.33
CA ILE A 106 -0.14 -2.92 -7.28
C ILE A 106 -1.20 -1.98 -6.68
N PRO A 107 -2.33 -2.46 -6.11
CA PRO A 107 -3.33 -1.58 -5.51
C PRO A 107 -2.79 -0.82 -4.29
N LEU A 108 -1.92 -1.45 -3.47
CA LEU A 108 -1.27 -0.77 -2.34
C LEU A 108 -0.38 0.40 -2.80
N TYR A 109 0.45 0.17 -3.82
CA TYR A 109 1.33 1.18 -4.38
C TYR A 109 0.56 2.31 -5.06
N LEU A 110 -0.52 1.96 -5.76
CA LEU A 110 -1.42 2.94 -6.36
C LEU A 110 -2.08 3.83 -5.30
N LEU A 111 -2.51 3.27 -4.17
CA LEU A 111 -3.04 4.05 -3.04
C LEU A 111 -1.99 4.98 -2.44
N TYR A 112 -0.74 4.53 -2.30
CA TYR A 112 0.36 5.37 -1.83
C TYR A 112 0.59 6.57 -2.77
N GLU A 113 0.59 6.33 -4.08
CA GLU A 113 0.76 7.40 -5.08
C GLU A 113 -0.44 8.36 -5.11
N LEU A 114 -1.66 7.84 -4.99
CA LEU A 114 -2.87 8.67 -4.80
C LEU A 114 -2.76 9.50 -3.52
N SER A 115 -2.26 8.93 -2.42
CA SER A 115 -2.07 9.66 -1.15
C SER A 115 -1.12 10.85 -1.33
N SER A 116 -0.02 10.66 -2.06
CA SER A 116 0.93 11.72 -2.44
C SER A 116 0.29 12.83 -3.30
N PHE A 117 -0.78 12.51 -4.05
CA PHE A 117 -1.51 13.48 -4.86
C PHE A 117 -2.48 14.35 -4.02
N PHE A 118 -3.14 13.76 -3.01
CA PHE A 118 -4.07 14.49 -2.14
C PHE A 118 -3.39 15.39 -1.09
N VAL A 119 -2.11 15.16 -0.81
CA VAL A 119 -1.29 15.94 0.14
C VAL A 119 -0.88 17.30 -0.46
N LYS A 120 -0.97 18.38 0.33
CA LYS A 120 -0.63 19.73 -0.13
C LYS A 120 0.84 19.83 -0.56
N ALA A 121 1.10 20.67 -1.55
CA ALA A 121 2.47 21.06 -1.89
C ALA A 121 3.11 21.75 -0.67
N ALA A 122 4.39 21.45 -0.43
CA ALA A 122 5.13 22.05 0.68
C ALA A 122 5.06 23.59 0.57
N PRO A 123 4.96 24.32 1.69
CA PRO A 123 5.28 25.75 1.69
C PRO A 123 6.69 25.91 1.14
N LYS A 124 6.91 26.91 0.26
CA LYS A 124 8.28 27.32 -0.07
C LYS A 124 8.90 27.80 1.24
N GLU A 125 9.98 27.16 1.67
CA GLU A 125 10.89 27.78 2.62
C GLU A 125 11.43 29.03 1.91
N GLU A 126 10.98 30.19 2.36
CA GLU A 126 11.61 31.47 2.05
C GLU A 126 12.91 31.44 2.85
N ASN A 127 14.03 31.21 2.17
CA ASN A 127 15.33 31.06 2.80
C ASN A 127 15.63 32.31 3.63
N GLU A 128 15.81 32.12 4.94
CA GLU A 128 16.39 33.07 5.90
C GLU A 128 17.90 33.26 5.64
N ASP A 129 18.31 33.55 4.39
CA ASP A 129 19.70 33.86 4.07
C ASP A 129 20.00 35.37 4.22
N VAL A 130 19.17 36.09 5.01
CA VAL A 130 19.34 37.53 5.32
C VAL A 130 20.45 37.77 6.37
N GLU A 131 21.00 36.74 7.02
CA GLU A 131 21.96 36.94 8.13
C GLU A 131 23.46 36.78 7.80
N LEU A 132 23.87 36.46 6.57
CA LEU A 132 25.30 36.24 6.24
C LEU A 132 25.98 37.37 5.45
N GLU A 133 25.27 38.44 5.07
CA GLU A 133 25.88 39.60 4.36
C GLU A 133 26.14 40.82 5.27
N GLU A 134 25.58 40.91 6.48
CA GLU A 134 25.80 42.08 7.38
C GLU A 134 27.00 41.97 8.32
N ASP A 135 27.53 40.78 8.63
CA ASP A 135 28.72 40.62 9.50
C ASP A 135 30.06 40.66 8.73
N GLY A 136 30.02 41.05 7.46
CA GLY A 136 31.14 40.99 6.52
C GLY A 136 31.78 42.32 6.11
N ILE A 137 31.54 43.44 6.81
CA ILE A 137 32.24 44.73 6.58
C ILE A 137 32.56 45.45 7.89
#